data_AF-A0A1B1AFD8-F1
#
_entry.id   AF-A0A1B1AFD8-F1
#
_cell.length_a   1.000
_cell.length_b   1.000
_cell.length_c   1.000
_cell.angle_alpha   90.00
_cell.angle_beta   90.00
_cell.angle_gamma   90.00
#
_symmetry.space_group_name_H-M   'P 1'
#
loop_
_entity.id
_entity.type
_entity.pdbx_description
1 polymer ?
#
loop_
_entity_poly.entity_id
_entity_poly.type
_entity_poly.pdbx_seq_one_letter_code
_entity_poly.pdbx_strand_id
1 'polypeptide(L)'
;MLTCLALVLAVGATELPSLAAEVESEARTLSAQTEITAEFLAGIEDFSVDAESLSASLRQLGVEQDLPCIFHGIAEDARVRATELQAADTPAARETAFTNLRVLLDDAILIAPMAATAAADRAVAATE
;
A
#
# COMPACT_ATOMS: atom_id res chain seq x y z
N MET A 1 -34.58 6.90 -0.36
CA MET A 1 -33.34 6.41 -1.02
C MET A 1 -32.06 6.94 -0.38
N LEU A 2 -32.10 7.74 0.70
CA LEU A 2 -30.89 8.15 1.43
C LEU A 2 -30.29 7.05 2.32
N THR A 3 -31.10 6.10 2.78
CA THR A 3 -30.66 5.04 3.69
C THR A 3 -29.72 4.01 3.06
N CYS A 4 -29.78 3.81 1.74
CA CYS A 4 -28.88 2.87 1.06
C CYS A 4 -27.48 3.47 0.82
N LEU A 5 -27.35 4.78 0.60
CA LEU A 5 -26.05 5.42 0.40
C LEU A 5 -25.24 5.52 1.69
N ALA A 6 -25.90 5.76 2.82
CA ALA A 6 -25.23 5.85 4.12
C ALA A 6 -24.59 4.51 4.56
N LEU A 7 -25.23 3.37 4.24
CA LEU A 7 -24.67 2.06 4.56
C LEU A 7 -23.42 1.73 3.71
N VAL A 8 -23.42 2.08 2.42
CA VAL A 8 -22.30 1.77 1.51
C VAL A 8 -21.05 2.59 1.86
N LEU A 9 -21.23 3.85 2.28
CA LEU A 9 -20.14 4.70 2.74
C LEU A 9 -19.58 4.27 4.12
N ALA A 10 -20.44 3.77 5.01
CA ALA A 10 -20.02 3.29 6.32
C ALA A 10 -19.15 2.03 6.24
N VAL A 11 -19.45 1.11 5.31
CA VAL A 11 -18.65 -0.12 5.09
C VAL A 11 -17.24 0.22 4.61
N GLY A 12 -17.08 1.16 3.67
CA GLY A 12 -15.76 1.56 3.17
C GLY A 12 -14.87 2.25 4.21
N ALA A 13 -15.46 3.00 5.16
CA ALA A 13 -14.70 3.70 6.19
C ALA A 13 -14.18 2.75 7.29
N THR A 14 -14.92 1.70 7.64
CA THR A 14 -14.51 0.74 8.68
C THR A 14 -13.45 -0.25 8.22
N GLU A 15 -13.33 -0.50 6.91
CA GLU A 15 -12.39 -1.47 6.34
C GLU A 15 -11.04 -0.82 5.94
N LEU A 16 -10.95 0.50 5.98
CA LEU A 16 -9.73 1.24 5.63
C LEU A 16 -8.55 0.95 6.58
N PRO A 17 -8.75 0.90 7.92
CA PRO A 17 -7.70 0.47 8.83
C PRO A 17 -7.21 -0.96 8.59
N SER A 18 -8.10 -1.89 8.17
CA SER A 18 -7.68 -3.25 7.80
C SER A 18 -6.87 -3.26 6.51
N LEU A 19 -7.29 -2.51 5.48
CA LEU A 19 -6.52 -2.41 4.23
C LEU A 19 -5.12 -1.82 4.47
N ALA A 20 -5.01 -0.81 5.33
CA ALA A 20 -3.69 -0.28 5.72
C ALA A 20 -2.84 -1.33 6.46
N ALA A 21 -3.43 -2.15 7.34
CA ALA A 21 -2.73 -3.24 8.01
C ALA A 21 -2.31 -4.36 7.04
N GLU A 22 -3.11 -4.64 6.01
CA GLU A 22 -2.79 -5.59 4.93
C GLU A 22 -1.56 -5.10 4.15
N VAL A 23 -1.57 -3.85 3.68
CA VAL A 23 -0.41 -3.22 3.00
C VAL A 23 0.86 -3.29 3.86
N GLU A 24 0.76 -3.02 5.17
CA GLU A 24 1.90 -3.16 6.09
C GLU A 24 2.40 -4.61 6.16
N SER A 25 1.49 -5.56 6.34
CA SER A 25 1.80 -6.99 6.49
C SER A 25 2.44 -7.57 5.22
N GLU A 26 1.93 -7.19 4.06
CA GLU A 26 2.52 -7.54 2.77
C GLU A 26 3.91 -6.95 2.62
N ALA A 27 4.10 -5.68 2.92
CA ALA A 27 5.42 -5.06 2.85
C ALA A 27 6.45 -5.76 3.75
N ARG A 28 6.06 -6.18 4.96
CA ARG A 28 6.90 -7.00 5.85
C ARG A 28 7.20 -8.39 5.26
N THR A 29 6.21 -9.00 4.64
CA THR A 29 6.36 -10.33 4.04
C THR A 29 7.30 -10.29 2.83
N LEU A 30 7.15 -9.27 1.98
CA LEU A 30 8.00 -9.04 0.81
C LEU A 30 9.42 -8.64 1.20
N SER A 31 9.62 -7.82 2.24
CA SER A 31 10.95 -7.38 2.66
C SER A 31 11.81 -8.49 3.27
N ALA A 32 11.17 -9.57 3.74
CA ALA A 32 11.82 -10.79 4.21
C ALA A 32 12.34 -11.68 3.07
N GLN A 33 11.90 -11.47 1.82
CA GLN A 33 12.30 -12.30 0.69
C GLN A 33 13.74 -12.00 0.25
N THR A 34 14.44 -13.06 -0.18
CA THR A 34 15.85 -12.98 -0.62
C THR A 34 16.08 -13.57 -2.00
N GLU A 35 15.03 -14.12 -2.62
CA GLU A 35 15.12 -14.79 -3.91
C GLU A 35 14.07 -14.24 -4.88
N ILE A 36 14.44 -14.11 -6.14
CA ILE A 36 13.54 -13.66 -7.20
C ILE A 36 12.79 -14.89 -7.72
N THR A 37 11.55 -15.05 -7.27
CA THR A 37 10.63 -16.10 -7.73
C THR A 37 9.43 -15.48 -8.42
N ALA A 38 8.68 -16.28 -9.19
CA ALA A 38 7.44 -15.80 -9.82
C ALA A 38 6.39 -15.38 -8.77
N GLU A 39 6.31 -16.11 -7.65
CA GLU A 39 5.43 -15.79 -6.52
C GLU A 39 5.82 -14.47 -5.87
N PHE A 40 7.12 -14.22 -5.68
CA PHE A 40 7.61 -12.95 -5.14
C PHE A 40 7.26 -11.77 -6.05
N LEU A 41 7.44 -11.91 -7.35
CA LEU A 41 7.10 -10.87 -8.32
C LEU A 41 5.59 -10.61 -8.37
N ALA A 42 4.77 -11.66 -8.28
CA ALA A 42 3.32 -11.51 -8.17
C ALA A 42 2.92 -10.78 -6.88
N GLY A 43 3.57 -11.11 -5.75
CA GLY A 43 3.32 -10.43 -4.49
C GLY A 43 3.66 -8.93 -4.51
N ILE A 44 4.68 -8.51 -5.26
CA ILE A 44 4.98 -7.08 -5.44
C ILE A 44 3.87 -6.38 -6.26
N GLU A 45 3.33 -7.06 -7.26
CA GLU A 45 2.22 -6.52 -8.06
C GLU A 45 0.94 -6.41 -7.21
N ASP A 46 0.60 -7.45 -6.44
CA ASP A 46 -0.54 -7.44 -5.51
C ASP A 46 -0.40 -6.30 -4.50
N PHE A 47 0.77 -6.17 -3.86
CA PHE A 47 1.09 -5.04 -2.99
C PHE A 47 0.90 -3.68 -3.67
N SER A 48 1.27 -3.55 -4.95
CA SER A 48 1.06 -2.31 -5.70
C SER A 48 -0.42 -1.98 -5.92
N VAL A 49 -1.25 -3.00 -6.09
CA VAL A 49 -2.71 -2.86 -6.26
C VAL A 49 -3.36 -2.46 -4.95
N ASP A 50 -2.92 -3.04 -3.84
CA ASP A 50 -3.47 -2.75 -2.51
C ASP A 50 -3.04 -1.36 -2.01
N ALA A 51 -1.79 -0.95 -2.27
CA ALA A 51 -1.33 0.42 -2.03
C ALA A 51 -2.11 1.47 -2.86
N GLU A 52 -2.39 1.19 -4.13
CA GLU A 52 -3.22 2.07 -4.97
C GLU A 52 -4.66 2.14 -4.47
N SER A 53 -5.22 1.00 -4.07
CA SER A 53 -6.57 0.91 -3.51
C SER A 53 -6.68 1.69 -2.19
N LEU A 54 -5.65 1.62 -1.35
CA LEU A 54 -5.55 2.41 -0.12
C LEU A 54 -5.48 3.91 -0.44
N SER A 55 -4.65 4.33 -1.41
CA SER A 55 -4.59 5.72 -1.86
C SER A 55 -5.96 6.26 -2.27
N ALA A 56 -6.66 5.54 -3.15
CA ALA A 56 -7.96 5.92 -3.64
C ALA A 56 -9.00 6.03 -2.51
N SER A 57 -8.96 5.09 -1.57
CA SER A 57 -9.89 5.03 -0.45
C SER A 57 -9.64 6.14 0.57
N LEU A 58 -8.37 6.44 0.89
CA LEU A 58 -8.00 7.58 1.75
C LEU A 58 -8.47 8.91 1.14
N ARG A 59 -8.31 9.07 -0.18
CA ARG A 59 -8.79 10.24 -0.91
C ARG A 59 -10.31 10.36 -0.85
N GLN A 60 -11.02 9.25 -1.01
CA GLN A 60 -12.49 9.22 -0.93
C GLN A 60 -12.99 9.57 0.48
N LEU A 61 -12.26 9.16 1.52
CA LEU A 61 -12.57 9.49 2.91
C LEU A 61 -12.21 10.93 3.29
N GLY A 62 -11.50 11.66 2.41
CA GLY A 62 -11.09 13.04 2.67
C GLY A 62 -9.94 13.17 3.68
N VAL A 63 -9.09 12.14 3.78
CA VAL A 63 -7.80 12.25 4.48
C VAL A 63 -6.93 13.32 3.80
N GLU A 64 -6.07 13.99 4.57
CA GLU A 64 -5.16 15.02 4.05
C GLU A 64 -4.36 14.51 2.84
N GLN A 65 -4.12 15.40 1.87
CA GLN A 65 -3.63 15.00 0.54
C GLN A 65 -2.31 14.24 0.54
N ASP A 66 -1.46 14.46 1.55
CA ASP A 66 -0.13 13.86 1.60
C ASP A 66 -0.21 12.33 1.63
N LEU A 67 -1.07 11.74 2.47
CA LEU A 67 -1.14 10.28 2.61
C LEU A 67 -1.64 9.59 1.33
N PRO A 68 -2.78 9.96 0.71
CA PRO A 68 -3.16 9.42 -0.59
C PRO A 68 -2.05 9.55 -1.65
N CYS A 69 -1.40 10.70 -1.74
CA CYS A 69 -0.33 10.91 -2.72
C CYS A 69 0.89 10.02 -2.46
N ILE A 70 1.26 9.81 -1.19
CA ILE A 70 2.34 8.90 -0.82
C ILE A 70 2.02 7.46 -1.23
N PHE A 71 0.83 6.94 -0.92
CA PHE A 71 0.47 5.57 -1.27
C PHE A 71 0.35 5.34 -2.78
N HIS A 72 -0.08 6.36 -3.53
CA HIS A 72 -0.03 6.31 -5.00
C HIS A 72 1.41 6.19 -5.49
N GLY A 73 2.32 7.02 -4.97
CA GLY A 73 3.74 6.93 -5.32
C GLY A 73 4.37 5.58 -4.94
N ILE A 74 4.01 5.02 -3.79
CA ILE A 74 4.46 3.68 -3.38
C ILE A 74 3.98 2.60 -4.37
N ALA A 75 2.72 2.67 -4.80
CA ALA A 75 2.18 1.75 -5.80
C ALA A 75 2.90 1.85 -7.15
N GLU A 76 3.16 3.07 -7.63
CA GLU A 76 3.91 3.28 -8.87
C GLU A 76 5.34 2.74 -8.76
N ASP A 77 6.03 3.07 -7.66
CA ASP A 77 7.40 2.61 -7.42
C ASP A 77 7.47 1.09 -7.28
N ALA A 78 6.49 0.43 -6.67
CA ALA A 78 6.44 -1.02 -6.55
C ALA A 78 6.45 -1.72 -7.92
N ARG A 79 5.65 -1.21 -8.88
CA ARG A 79 5.64 -1.72 -10.26
C ARG A 79 6.99 -1.53 -10.96
N VAL A 80 7.64 -0.39 -10.72
CA VAL A 80 8.99 -0.12 -11.23
C VAL A 80 9.99 -1.12 -10.63
N ARG A 81 9.95 -1.36 -9.32
CA ARG A 81 10.83 -2.32 -8.63
C ARG A 81 10.61 -3.75 -9.13
N ALA A 82 9.37 -4.18 -9.39
CA ALA A 82 9.08 -5.47 -9.98
C ALA A 82 9.74 -5.62 -11.36
N THR A 83 9.67 -4.58 -12.20
CA THR A 83 10.31 -4.56 -13.52
C THR A 83 11.85 -4.62 -13.40
N GLU A 84 12.44 -3.87 -12.46
CA GLU A 84 13.88 -3.91 -12.20
C GLU A 84 14.36 -5.28 -11.74
N LEU A 85 13.62 -5.95 -10.85
CA LEU A 85 13.93 -7.30 -10.39
C LEU A 85 13.86 -8.32 -11.53
N GLN A 86 12.87 -8.19 -12.42
CA GLN A 86 12.74 -9.05 -13.60
C GLN A 86 13.92 -8.88 -14.58
N ALA A 87 14.44 -7.67 -14.74
CA ALA A 87 15.55 -7.36 -15.64
C ALA A 87 16.94 -7.60 -15.02
N ALA A 88 17.02 -7.95 -13.73
CA ALA A 88 18.27 -8.09 -13.00
C ALA A 88 19.00 -9.42 -13.30
N ASP A 89 19.73 -9.46 -14.42
CA ASP A 89 20.42 -10.67 -14.90
C ASP A 89 21.80 -10.93 -14.26
N THR A 90 22.32 -9.99 -13.48
CA THR A 90 23.61 -10.13 -12.81
C THR A 90 23.47 -10.11 -11.28
N PRO A 91 24.36 -10.77 -10.52
CA PRO A 91 24.31 -10.72 -9.06
C PRO A 91 24.29 -9.28 -8.50
N ALA A 92 25.11 -8.38 -9.05
CA ALA A 92 25.15 -6.99 -8.63
C ALA A 92 23.85 -6.22 -8.92
N ALA A 93 23.24 -6.47 -10.10
CA ALA A 93 21.95 -5.87 -10.44
C ALA A 93 20.84 -6.38 -9.51
N ARG A 94 20.85 -7.67 -9.14
CA ARG A 94 19.87 -8.25 -8.21
C ARG A 94 20.00 -7.65 -6.82
N GLU A 95 21.23 -7.52 -6.31
CA GLU A 95 21.49 -6.90 -5.01
C GLU A 95 20.98 -5.46 -4.96
N THR A 96 21.22 -4.68 -6.02
CA THR A 96 20.73 -3.30 -6.14
C THR A 96 19.20 -3.27 -6.21
N ALA A 97 18.58 -4.11 -7.03
CA ALA A 97 17.12 -4.19 -7.16
C ALA A 97 16.44 -4.57 -5.83
N PHE A 98 17.00 -5.54 -5.09
CA PHE A 98 16.53 -5.89 -3.75
C PHE A 98 16.70 -4.75 -2.74
N THR A 99 17.81 -4.02 -2.81
CA THR A 99 18.06 -2.87 -1.93
C THR A 99 17.02 -1.77 -2.19
N ASN A 100 16.78 -1.43 -3.46
CA ASN A 100 15.79 -0.43 -3.84
C ASN A 100 14.37 -0.84 -3.43
N LEU A 101 14.01 -2.11 -3.62
CA LEU A 101 12.72 -2.62 -3.16
C LEU A 101 12.60 -2.55 -1.63
N ARG A 102 13.65 -2.92 -0.89
CA ARG A 102 13.62 -2.84 0.58
C ARG A 102 13.39 -1.43 1.10
N VAL A 103 14.03 -0.43 0.50
CA VAL A 103 13.80 0.99 0.87
C VAL A 103 12.31 1.36 0.71
N LEU A 104 11.72 1.01 -0.44
CA LEU A 104 10.30 1.25 -0.69
C LEU A 104 9.39 0.54 0.32
N LEU A 105 9.66 -0.73 0.61
CA LEU A 105 8.85 -1.52 1.54
C LEU A 105 9.01 -1.04 2.99
N ASP A 106 10.20 -0.61 3.40
CA ASP A 106 10.43 -0.04 4.73
C ASP A 106 9.66 1.27 4.92
N ASP A 107 9.57 2.12 3.88
CA ASP A 107 8.73 3.32 3.90
C ASP A 107 7.24 2.94 4.02
N ALA A 108 6.77 1.96 3.27
CA ALA A 108 5.39 1.48 3.36
C ALA A 108 5.06 0.93 4.75
N ILE A 109 5.97 0.15 5.35
CA ILE A 109 5.85 -0.38 6.72
C ILE A 109 5.72 0.75 7.75
N LEU A 110 6.47 1.84 7.57
CA LEU A 110 6.44 2.98 8.48
C LEU A 110 5.15 3.80 8.35
N ILE A 111 4.66 3.98 7.12
CA ILE A 111 3.59 4.94 6.80
C ILE A 111 2.21 4.30 6.87
N ALA A 112 2.06 3.00 6.58
CA ALA A 112 0.77 2.30 6.62
C ALA A 112 0.01 2.45 7.96
N PRO A 113 0.64 2.35 9.13
CA PRO A 113 -0.03 2.63 10.41
C PRO A 113 -0.55 4.07 10.54
N MET A 114 0.12 5.04 9.91
CA MET A 114 -0.32 6.44 9.89
C MET A 114 -1.58 6.61 9.05
N ALA A 115 -1.69 5.91 7.93
CA ALA A 115 -2.92 5.86 7.13
C ALA A 115 -4.08 5.21 7.88
N ALA A 116 -3.84 4.10 8.59
CA ALA A 116 -4.87 3.46 9.42
C ALA A 116 -5.43 4.42 10.47
N THR A 117 -4.54 5.15 11.15
CA THR A 117 -4.91 6.15 12.17
C THR A 117 -5.68 7.31 11.54
N ALA A 118 -5.18 7.89 10.45
CA ALA A 118 -5.84 9.01 9.77
C ALA A 118 -7.23 8.63 9.24
N ALA A 119 -7.40 7.40 8.75
CA ALA A 119 -8.70 6.90 8.31
C ALA A 119 -9.67 6.75 9.49
N ALA A 120 -9.20 6.19 10.62
CA ALA A 120 -10.02 6.06 11.83
C ALA A 120 -10.48 7.43 12.35
N ASP A 121 -9.57 8.42 12.41
CA ASP A 121 -9.89 9.79 12.85
C ASP A 121 -10.96 10.44 11.96
N ARG A 122 -10.87 10.25 10.63
CA ARG A 122 -11.87 10.75 9.69
C ARG A 122 -13.21 10.05 9.80
N ALA A 123 -13.22 8.73 10.04
CA ALA A 123 -14.45 7.98 10.25
C ALA A 123 -15.20 8.46 11.50
N VAL A 124 -14.49 8.78 12.59
CA VAL A 124 -15.09 9.36 13.81
C VAL A 124 -15.65 10.75 13.54
N ALA A 125 -14.88 11.63 12.91
CA ALA A 125 -15.30 13.01 12.61
C ALA A 125 -16.52 13.09 11.67
N ALA A 126 -16.77 12.06 10.85
CA ALA A 126 -17.94 11.98 9.98
C ALA A 126 -19.24 11.58 10.71
N THR A 127 -19.15 11.15 11.97
CA THR A 127 -20.30 10.74 12.79
C THR A 127 -20.76 11.81 13.79
N GLU A 128 -20.00 12.91 13.92
CA GLU A 128 -20.33 14.10 14.72
C GLU A 128 -21.09 15.16 13.89
#